data_AF-A0A962LJQ8-F1
#
_entry.id   AF-A0A962LJQ8-F1
#
_cell.length_a   1.000
_cell.length_b   1.000
_cell.length_c   1.000
_cell.angle_alpha   90.00
_cell.angle_beta   90.00
_cell.angle_gamma   90.00
#
_symmetry.space_group_name_H-M   'P 1'
#
loop_
_entity.id
_entity.type
_entity.pdbx_description
1 polymer ?
#
loop_
_entity_poly.entity_id
_entity_poly.type
_entity_poly.pdbx_seq_one_letter_code
_entity_poly.pdbx_strand_id
1 'polypeptide(L)' 'AMSTITTLCGLSPLVLIPGAGTELYRGVGVIVMFGIIGSTLVTLTMLPALTVWVLELGGRRRKAAALV' A
#
# COMPACT_ATOMS: atom_id res chain seq x y z
N ALA A 1 -5.38 -5.27 5.66
CA ALA A 1 -6.20 -4.17 6.22
C ALA A 1 -5.94 -3.95 7.72
N MET A 2 -5.80 -4.99 8.55
CA MET A 2 -5.58 -4.84 10.00
C MET A 2 -4.35 -4.00 10.37
N SER A 3 -3.21 -4.24 9.71
CA SER A 3 -1.96 -3.48 9.95
C SER A 3 -2.06 -2.00 9.55
N THR A 4 -2.77 -1.67 8.47
CA THR A 4 -2.98 -0.27 8.05
C THR A 4 -3.74 0.52 9.12
N ILE A 5 -4.77 -0.11 9.71
CA ILE A 5 -5.61 0.49 10.75
C ILE A 5 -4.81 0.72 12.02
N THR A 6 -3.97 -0.23 12.46
CA THR A 6 -3.14 -0.06 13.66
C THR A 6 -2.08 1.03 13.48
N THR A 7 -1.49 1.16 12.28
CA THR A 7 -0.56 2.26 11.97
C THR A 7 -1.26 3.62 11.99
N LEU A 8 -2.46 3.74 11.40
CA LEU A 8 -3.25 4.97 11.47
C LEU A 8 -3.59 5.36 12.92
N CYS A 9 -4.04 4.41 13.73
CA CYS A 9 -4.33 4.64 15.13
C CYS A 9 -3.06 5.05 15.91
N GLY A 10 -1.90 4.42 15.65
CA GLY A 10 -0.63 4.76 16.31
C GLY A 10 -0.03 6.10 15.91
N LEU A 11 -0.28 6.57 14.68
CA LEU A 11 0.19 7.87 14.17
C LEU A 11 -0.77 9.03 14.48
N SER A 12 -2.05 8.72 14.73
CA SER A 12 -3.07 9.73 15.06
C SER A 12 -2.72 10.67 16.23
N PRO A 13 -2.09 10.23 17.35
CA PRO A 13 -1.77 11.12 18.47
C PRO A 13 -0.64 12.11 18.12
N LEU A 14 0.32 11.68 17.30
CA LEU A 14 1.45 12.50 16.84
C LEU A 14 1.00 13.64 15.93
N VAL A 15 -0.09 13.44 15.19
CA VAL A 15 -0.65 14.46 14.29
C VAL A 15 -1.63 15.39 15.02
N LEU A 16 -2.41 14.85 15.97
CA LEU A 16 -3.52 15.57 16.61
C LEU A 16 -3.14 16.31 17.91
N ILE A 17 -2.07 15.93 18.62
CA ILE A 17 -1.66 16.57 19.88
C ILE A 17 -0.49 17.53 19.60
N PRO A 18 -0.71 18.86 19.58
CA PRO A 18 0.35 19.83 19.37
C PRO A 18 1.23 19.99 20.63
N GLY A 19 2.55 20.07 20.43
CA GLY A 19 3.54 20.33 21.48
C GLY A 19 4.72 21.11 20.90
N ALA A 20 5.51 21.80 21.73
CA ALA A 20 6.66 22.56 21.25
C ALA A 20 7.64 21.65 20.50
N GLY A 21 7.96 21.98 19.23
CA GLY A 21 8.84 21.17 18.37
C GLY A 21 8.15 20.09 17.52
N THR A 22 6.81 19.92 17.59
CA THR A 22 6.09 18.92 16.78
C THR A 22 5.68 19.41 15.40
N GLU A 23 6.04 20.64 15.02
CA GLU A 23 5.65 21.27 13.75
C GLU A 23 6.23 20.52 12.54
N LEU A 24 7.48 20.06 12.67
CA LEU A 24 8.15 19.22 11.68
C LEU A 24 7.50 17.83 11.58
N TYR A 25 7.17 17.23 12.73
CA TYR A 25 6.59 15.89 12.82
C TYR A 25 5.11 15.84 12.40
N ARG A 26 4.34 16.91 12.61
CA ARG A 26 2.97 17.04 12.12
C ARG A 26 2.91 17.01 10.60
N GLY A 27 3.81 17.73 9.93
CA GLY A 27 3.90 17.72 8.46
C GLY A 27 4.19 16.31 7.92
N VAL A 28 5.22 15.66 8.46
CA VAL A 28 5.61 14.29 8.07
C VAL A 28 4.50 13.28 8.37
N GLY A 29 3.87 13.38 9.55
CA GLY A 29 2.79 12.47 9.97
C GLY A 29 1.58 12.52 9.05
N VAL A 30 1.16 13.72 8.61
CA VAL A 30 0.05 13.88 7.66
C VAL A 30 0.37 13.26 6.30
N ILE A 31 1.59 13.49 5.77
CA ILE A 31 2.04 12.93 4.49
C ILE A 31 2.06 11.41 4.54
N VAL A 32 2.62 10.83 5.60
CA VAL A 32 2.69 9.36 5.78
C VAL A 32 1.30 8.75 5.89
N MET A 33 0.39 9.38 6.65
CA MET A 33 -0.97 8.88 6.82
C MET A 33 -1.73 8.84 5.49
N PHE A 34 -1.64 9.90 4.67
CA PHE A 34 -2.19 9.91 3.32
C PHE A 34 -1.49 8.90 2.39
N GLY A 35 -0.17 8.80 2.47
CA GLY A 35 0.63 7.89 1.65
C GLY A 35 0.28 6.41 1.88
N ILE A 36 0.05 6.01 3.13
CA ILE A 36 -0.33 4.63 3.47
C ILE A 36 -1.75 4.31 2.99
N ILE A 37 -2.70 5.26 3.13
CA ILE A 37 -4.06 5.10 2.61
C ILE A 37 -4.03 4.94 1.08
N GLY A 38 -3.35 5.86 0.39
CA GLY A 38 -3.21 5.81 -1.07
C GLY A 38 -2.50 4.55 -1.56
N SER A 39 -1.38 4.18 -0.93
CA SER A 39 -0.62 2.97 -1.25
C SER A 39 -1.44 1.70 -1.03
N THR A 40 -2.28 1.65 0.00
CA THR A 40 -3.18 0.51 0.25
C THR A 40 -4.20 0.36 -0.88
N LEU A 41 -4.81 1.46 -1.35
CA LEU A 41 -5.76 1.44 -2.47
C LEU A 41 -5.09 1.02 -3.79
N VAL A 42 -3.91 1.58 -4.08
CA VAL A 42 -3.12 1.21 -5.25
C VAL A 42 -2.72 -0.26 -5.16
N THR A 43 -2.27 -0.75 -4.01
CA THR A 43 -1.86 -2.15 -3.85
C THR A 43 -3.04 -3.10 -4.01
N LEU A 44 -4.21 -2.80 -3.42
CA LEU A 44 -5.40 -3.64 -3.55
C LEU A 44 -5.92 -3.74 -4.99
N THR A 45 -5.64 -2.74 -5.83
CA THR A 45 -6.05 -2.74 -7.25
C THR A 45 -4.97 -3.29 -8.17
N MET A 46 -3.70 -2.90 -7.97
CA MET A 46 -2.55 -3.37 -8.76
C MET A 46 -2.21 -4.83 -8.50
N LEU A 47 -2.24 -5.30 -7.26
CA LEU A 47 -1.84 -6.66 -6.92
C LEU A 47 -2.69 -7.73 -7.65
N PRO A 48 -4.04 -7.69 -7.65
CA PRO A 48 -4.83 -8.67 -8.40
C PRO A 48 -4.63 -8.52 -9.92
N ALA A 49 -4.54 -7.29 -10.45
CA ALA A 49 -4.28 -7.05 -11.87
C ALA A 49 -2.93 -7.65 -12.31
N LEU A 50 -1.89 -7.44 -11.51
CA LEU A 50 -0.55 -7.99 -11.74
C LEU A 50 -0.57 -9.53 -11.64
N THR A 51 -1.29 -10.08 -10.67
CA THR A 51 -1.39 -11.53 -10.49
C THR A 51 -2.06 -12.20 -11.69
N VAL A 52 -3.15 -11.64 -12.21
CA VAL A 52 -3.81 -12.12 -13.44
C VAL A 52 -2.87 -12.04 -14.63
N TRP A 53 -2.21 -10.89 -14.83
CA TRP A 53 -1.26 -10.68 -15.92
C TRP A 53 -0.10 -11.69 -15.89
N VAL A 54 0.48 -11.95 -14.71
CA VAL A 54 1.54 -12.94 -14.51
C VAL A 54 1.06 -14.36 -14.80
N LEU A 55 -0.15 -14.73 -14.36
CA LEU A 55 -0.72 -16.06 -14.62
C LEU A 55 -1.01 -16.27 -16.12
N GLU A 56 -1.49 -15.25 -16.83
CA GLU A 56 -1.69 -15.30 -18.29
C GLU A 56 -0.37 -15.48 -19.05
N LEU A 57 0.71 -14.82 -18.62
CA LEU A 57 2.05 -15.01 -19.18
C LEU A 57 2.55 -16.45 -18.98
N GLY A 58 2.31 -17.03 -17.81
CA GLY A 58 2.66 -18.43 -17.51
C GLY A 58 1.84 -19.44 -18.32
N GLY A 59 0.55 -19.19 -18.53
CA GLY A 59 -0.34 -20.02 -19.34
C GLY A 59 0.08 -20.06 -20.82
N ARG A 60 0.56 -18.94 -21.37
CA ARG A 60 1.10 -18.86 -22.74
C ARG A 60 2.35 -19.73 -22.90
N ARG A 61 3.23 -19.78 -21.88
CA ARG A 61 4.42 -20.64 -21.90
C ARG A 61 4.08 -22.13 -21.83
N ARG A 62 3.06 -22.50 -21.04
CA ARG A 62 2.65 -23.91 -20.89
C ARG A 62 1.96 -24.46 -22.15
N LYS A 63 1.17 -23.64 -22.85
CA LYS A 63 0.61 -24.00 -24.17
C LYS A 63 1.68 -24.13 -25.25
N ALA A 64 2.70 -23.26 -25.25
CA ALA A 64 3.81 -23.35 -26.21
C ALA A 64 4.66 -24.60 -25.99
N ALA A 65 4.89 -25.03 -24.74
CA ALA A 65 5.65 -26.24 -24.42
C ALA A 65 4.87 -27.55 -24.70
N ALA A 66 3.54 -27.51 -24.73
CA ALA A 66 2.71 -28.67 -25.06
C ALA A 66 2.52 -28.90 -26.57
N LEU A 67 2.99 -27.95 -27.41
CA LEU A 67 2.95 -28.02 -28.87
C LEU A 67 4.30 -28.43 -29.49
N VAL A 68 5.30 -28.75 -28.67
CA VAL A 68 6.62 -29.29 -29.06
C VAL A 68 6.72 -30.72 -28.54
#